data_AF-A0A8T7H5G2-F1
#
_entry.id   AF-A0A8T7H5G2-F1
#
_cell.length_a   1.000
_cell.length_b   1.000
_cell.length_c   1.000
_cell.angle_alpha   90.00
_cell.angle_beta   90.00
_cell.angle_gamma   90.00
#
_symmetry.space_group_name_H-M   'P 1'
#
loop_
_entity.id
_entity.type
_entity.pdbx_description
1 polymer ?
#
loop_
_entity_poly.entity_id
_entity_poly.type
_entity_poly.pdbx_seq_one_letter_code
_entity_poly.pdbx_strand_id
1 'polypeptide(L)'
;MSLLKTLVLVYVAIGVLLNYAVLRSVPKILSRYRIAEESRVVEKVVRKAKVSKKKQKIAQYRVKTFRSKVFRANFIQMMLPLLVFMAAVGISYLISWIAMPKLVAMGAIPLVGACIAPPPLEIPLGLNACSSSIVWIQFMIFLIFSPWYSATIRRILKTQ
;
A
#
# COMPACT_ATOMS: atom_id res chain seq x y z
N MET A 1 11.47 -24.88 -18.97
CA MET A 1 10.94 -24.22 -17.76
C MET A 1 9.43 -24.18 -17.89
N SER A 2 8.65 -24.71 -16.93
CA SER A 2 7.18 -24.82 -17.09
C SER A 2 6.53 -23.43 -17.13
N LEU A 3 5.56 -23.25 -18.04
CA LEU A 3 4.85 -21.98 -18.29
C LEU A 3 4.27 -21.35 -17.00
N LEU A 4 3.89 -22.21 -16.06
CA LEU A 4 3.48 -21.89 -14.70
C LEU A 4 4.56 -21.13 -13.89
N LYS A 5 5.81 -21.60 -13.89
CA LYS A 5 6.90 -20.95 -13.15
C LYS A 5 7.13 -19.53 -13.68
N THR A 6 7.04 -19.36 -14.99
CA THR A 6 7.15 -18.04 -15.63
C THR A 6 6.00 -17.12 -15.19
N LEU A 7 4.76 -17.62 -15.13
CA LEU A 7 3.62 -16.82 -14.66
C LEU A 7 3.75 -16.39 -13.20
N VAL A 8 4.17 -17.29 -12.31
CA VAL A 8 4.41 -16.96 -10.89
C VAL A 8 5.48 -15.88 -10.77
N LEU A 9 6.58 -15.98 -11.52
CA LEU A 9 7.62 -14.95 -11.55
C LEU A 9 7.08 -13.60 -12.04
N VAL A 10 6.24 -13.61 -13.07
CA VAL A 10 5.60 -12.39 -13.59
C VAL A 10 4.70 -11.74 -12.53
N TYR A 11 3.87 -12.50 -11.81
CA TYR A 11 3.01 -11.94 -10.76
C TYR A 11 3.82 -11.35 -9.60
N VAL A 12 4.87 -12.03 -9.17
CA VAL A 12 5.80 -11.52 -8.15
C VAL A 12 6.47 -10.24 -8.64
N ALA A 13 6.98 -10.24 -9.87
CA ALA A 13 7.61 -9.07 -10.46
C ALA A 13 6.67 -7.87 -10.53
N ILE A 14 5.42 -8.06 -10.95
CA ILE A 14 4.39 -7.00 -11.00
C ILE A 14 4.14 -6.42 -9.60
N GLY A 15 3.94 -7.29 -8.60
CA GLY A 15 3.69 -6.88 -7.23
C GLY A 15 4.85 -6.05 -6.65
N VAL A 16 6.09 -6.51 -6.86
CA VAL A 16 7.30 -5.82 -6.41
C VAL A 16 7.50 -4.50 -7.15
N LEU A 17 7.37 -4.47 -8.47
CA LEU A 17 7.56 -3.27 -9.28
C LEU A 17 6.55 -2.19 -8.95
N LEU A 18 5.27 -2.54 -8.81
CA LEU A 18 4.21 -1.60 -8.42
C LEU A 18 4.48 -1.00 -7.04
N ASN A 19 4.79 -1.85 -6.05
CA ASN A 19 5.10 -1.38 -4.70
C ASN A 19 6.35 -0.49 -4.69
N TYR A 20 7.39 -0.86 -5.42
CA TYR A 20 8.60 -0.07 -5.51
C TYR A 20 8.38 1.29 -6.19
N ALA A 21 7.66 1.32 -7.31
CA ALA A 21 7.33 2.55 -8.04
C ALA A 21 6.54 3.53 -7.18
N VAL A 22 5.58 3.01 -6.41
CA VAL A 22 4.74 3.80 -5.53
C VAL A 22 5.51 4.29 -4.31
N LEU A 23 6.33 3.44 -3.68
CA LEU A 23 7.22 3.82 -2.59
C LEU A 23 8.15 4.98 -2.98
N ARG A 24 8.66 4.99 -4.22
CA ARG A 24 9.52 6.07 -4.74
C ARG A 24 8.76 7.37 -5.02
N SER A 25 7.46 7.28 -5.29
CA SER A 25 6.62 8.43 -5.68
C SER A 25 6.01 9.14 -4.47
N VAL A 26 5.70 8.41 -3.40
CA VAL A 26 5.11 8.95 -2.15
C VAL A 26 5.89 10.14 -1.57
N PRO A 27 7.23 10.10 -1.46
CA PRO A 27 8.00 11.23 -0.95
C PRO A 27 7.77 12.53 -1.72
N LYS A 28 7.63 12.44 -3.05
CA LYS A 28 7.40 13.60 -3.91
C LYS A 28 6.00 14.20 -3.72
N ILE A 29 5.02 13.38 -3.36
CA ILE A 29 3.65 13.82 -3.10
C ILE A 29 3.56 14.44 -1.70
N LEU A 30 4.13 13.77 -0.69
CA LEU A 30 4.08 14.22 0.70
C LEU A 30 4.90 15.49 0.95
N SER A 31 6.04 15.66 0.27
CA SER A 31 6.85 16.88 0.39
C SER A 31 6.11 18.14 -0.04
N ARG A 32 5.07 18.04 -0.88
CA ARG A 32 4.24 19.19 -1.29
C ARG A 32 3.39 19.74 -0.14
N TYR A 33 3.11 18.94 0.89
CA TYR A 33 2.25 19.37 2.00
C TYR A 33 2.99 20.17 3.08
N ARG A 34 4.34 20.21 3.06
CA ARG A 34 5.21 20.99 3.98
C ARG A 34 4.76 20.94 5.44
N ILE A 35 4.40 19.75 5.92
CA ILE A 35 3.71 19.57 7.20
C ILE A 35 4.60 20.00 8.38
N ALA A 36 5.90 19.74 8.32
CA ALA A 36 6.80 20.09 9.41
C ALA A 36 7.04 21.61 9.54
N GLU A 37 7.18 22.32 8.42
CA GLU A 37 7.26 23.79 8.41
C GLU A 37 5.98 24.41 9.00
N GLU A 38 4.81 23.93 8.55
CA GLU A 38 3.52 24.44 9.03
C GLU A 38 3.27 24.11 10.50
N SER A 39 3.75 22.97 11.00
CA SER A 39 3.66 22.58 12.41
C SER A 39 4.28 23.64 13.33
N ARG A 40 5.50 24.09 13.01
CA ARG A 40 6.21 25.14 13.77
C ARG A 40 5.47 26.48 13.74
N VAL A 41 4.90 26.83 12.58
CA VAL A 41 4.12 28.06 12.42
C VAL A 41 2.83 27.99 13.23
N VAL A 42 2.12 26.87 13.19
CA VAL A 42 0.89 26.66 13.97
C VAL A 42 1.18 26.73 15.46
N GLU A 43 2.25 26.11 15.95
CA GLU A 43 2.63 26.18 17.36
C GLU A 43 2.91 27.62 17.81
N LYS A 44 3.66 28.39 17.02
CA LYS A 44 3.90 29.82 17.27
C LYS A 44 2.60 30.63 17.31
N VAL A 45 1.67 30.36 16.38
CA VAL A 45 0.37 31.04 16.32
C VAL A 45 -0.50 30.69 17.53
N VAL A 46 -0.53 29.42 17.95
CA VAL A 46 -1.27 28.96 19.13
C VAL A 46 -0.71 29.59 20.41
N ARG A 47 0.62 29.67 20.57
CA ARG A 47 1.24 30.36 21.73
C ARG A 47 0.84 31.83 21.80
N LYS A 48 0.82 32.54 20.65
CA LYS A 48 0.41 33.96 20.56
C LYS A 48 -1.10 34.18 20.67
N ALA A 49 -1.92 33.14 20.53
CA ALA A 49 -3.37 33.24 20.54
C ALA A 49 -3.96 33.48 21.94
N LYS A 50 -3.20 33.25 23.03
CA LYS A 50 -3.66 33.47 24.40
C LYS A 50 -4.03 34.93 24.73
N VAL A 51 -3.66 35.88 23.88
CA VAL A 51 -3.74 37.32 24.16
C VAL A 51 -5.06 37.96 23.70
N SER A 52 -5.80 37.37 22.75
CA SER A 52 -7.01 38.02 22.20
C SER A 52 -7.99 37.03 21.56
N LYS A 53 -9.31 37.24 21.74
CA LYS A 53 -10.39 36.46 21.11
C LYS A 53 -10.28 36.40 19.58
N LYS A 54 -9.84 37.49 18.93
CA LYS A 54 -9.64 37.52 17.47
C LYS A 54 -8.47 36.62 17.04
N LYS A 55 -7.38 36.61 17.82
CA LYS A 55 -6.21 35.73 17.58
C LYS A 55 -6.55 34.26 17.86
N GLN A 56 -7.41 33.96 18.83
CA GLN A 56 -7.93 32.61 19.06
C GLN A 56 -8.70 32.07 17.86
N LYS A 57 -9.60 32.88 17.27
CA LYS A 57 -10.38 32.45 16.08
C LYS A 57 -9.47 32.16 14.87
N ILE A 58 -8.44 32.99 14.65
CA ILE A 58 -7.44 32.78 13.59
C ILE A 58 -6.61 31.51 13.85
N ALA A 59 -6.20 31.29 15.10
CA ALA A 59 -5.44 30.10 15.47
C ALA A 59 -6.28 28.82 15.30
N GLN A 60 -7.54 28.82 15.71
CA GLN A 60 -8.46 27.69 15.50
C GLN A 60 -8.62 27.35 14.02
N TYR A 61 -8.76 28.35 13.14
CA TYR A 61 -8.82 28.13 11.70
C TYR A 61 -7.53 27.48 11.18
N ARG A 62 -6.36 28.03 11.52
CA ARG A 62 -5.07 27.46 11.08
C ARG A 62 -4.84 26.04 11.63
N VAL A 63 -5.20 25.78 12.89
CA VAL A 63 -5.12 24.43 13.48
C VAL A 63 -6.05 23.46 12.74
N LYS A 64 -7.28 23.88 12.40
CA LYS A 64 -8.22 23.05 11.62
C LYS A 64 -7.65 22.72 10.24
N THR A 65 -7.10 23.71 9.52
CA THR A 65 -6.45 23.50 8.22
C THR A 65 -5.25 22.56 8.32
N PHE A 66 -4.39 22.76 9.33
CA PHE A 66 -3.24 21.91 9.58
C PHE A 66 -3.65 20.47 9.90
N ARG A 67 -4.64 20.27 10.78
CA ARG A 67 -5.17 18.95 11.12
C ARG A 67 -5.72 18.23 9.90
N SER A 68 -6.38 18.95 8.99
CA SER A 68 -6.86 18.38 7.72
C SER A 68 -5.70 17.90 6.83
N LYS A 69 -4.60 18.66 6.73
CA LYS A 69 -3.40 18.23 5.98
C LYS A 69 -2.73 17.01 6.58
N VAL A 70 -2.57 16.97 7.91
CA VAL A 70 -2.03 15.80 8.62
C VAL A 70 -2.92 14.58 8.43
N PHE A 71 -4.24 14.76 8.52
CA PHE A 71 -5.20 13.69 8.26
C PHE A 71 -5.08 13.15 6.84
N ARG A 72 -4.96 14.01 5.82
CA ARG A 72 -4.75 13.59 4.42
C ARG A 72 -3.44 12.80 4.26
N ALA A 73 -2.35 13.23 4.91
CA ALA A 73 -1.08 12.51 4.85
C ALA A 73 -1.17 11.13 5.52
N ASN A 74 -1.81 11.02 6.68
CA ASN A 74 -2.07 9.74 7.34
C ASN A 74 -3.01 8.84 6.52
N PHE A 75 -4.01 9.43 5.87
CA PHE A 75 -4.91 8.71 4.98
C PHE A 75 -4.15 8.13 3.79
N ILE A 76 -3.26 8.92 3.16
CA ILE A 76 -2.36 8.43 2.10
C ILE A 76 -1.49 7.28 2.64
N GLN A 77 -0.94 7.40 3.86
CA GLN A 77 -0.12 6.35 4.46
C GLN A 77 -0.86 5.00 4.59
N MET A 78 -2.12 4.98 5.00
CA MET A 78 -2.90 3.74 5.14
C MET A 78 -3.45 3.25 3.80
N MET A 79 -3.99 4.15 2.98
CA MET A 79 -4.71 3.77 1.76
C MET A 79 -3.80 3.36 0.63
N LEU A 80 -2.60 3.94 0.55
CA LEU A 80 -1.74 3.74 -0.61
C LEU A 80 -1.19 2.31 -0.70
N PRO A 81 -0.67 1.68 0.38
CA PRO A 81 -0.32 0.26 0.35
C PRO A 81 -1.51 -0.64 -0.03
N LEU A 82 -2.71 -0.31 0.46
CA LEU A 82 -3.94 -1.06 0.14
C LEU A 82 -4.33 -0.92 -1.34
N LEU A 83 -4.29 0.29 -1.88
CA LEU A 83 -4.58 0.55 -3.29
C LEU A 83 -3.59 -0.17 -4.22
N VAL A 84 -2.31 -0.20 -3.85
CA VAL A 84 -1.29 -0.94 -4.62
C VAL A 84 -1.55 -2.43 -4.58
N PHE A 85 -1.91 -2.99 -3.42
CA PHE A 85 -2.30 -4.38 -3.30
C PHE A 85 -3.51 -4.71 -4.20
N MET A 86 -4.58 -3.92 -4.12
CA MET A 86 -5.77 -4.11 -4.96
C MET A 86 -5.45 -4.00 -6.45
N ALA A 87 -4.61 -3.04 -6.84
CA ALA A 87 -4.16 -2.88 -8.23
C ALA A 87 -3.30 -4.06 -8.70
N ALA A 88 -2.36 -4.53 -7.89
CA ALA A 88 -1.51 -5.67 -8.22
C ALA A 88 -2.32 -6.96 -8.37
N VAL A 89 -3.29 -7.18 -7.48
CA VAL A 89 -4.24 -8.29 -7.59
C VAL A 89 -5.09 -8.16 -8.86
N GLY A 90 -5.67 -6.99 -9.13
CA GLY A 90 -6.49 -6.74 -10.33
C GLY A 90 -5.72 -6.94 -11.63
N ILE A 91 -4.50 -6.42 -11.75
CA ILE A 91 -3.62 -6.63 -12.91
C ILE A 91 -3.28 -8.11 -13.07
N SER A 92 -2.98 -8.81 -11.97
CA SER A 92 -2.69 -10.23 -12.01
C SER A 92 -3.91 -11.05 -12.48
N TYR A 93 -5.13 -10.69 -12.07
CA TYR A 93 -6.35 -11.32 -12.57
C TYR A 93 -6.58 -11.03 -14.06
N LEU A 94 -6.36 -9.79 -14.52
CA LEU A 94 -6.46 -9.44 -15.94
C LEU A 94 -5.50 -10.27 -16.80
N ILE A 95 -4.23 -10.38 -16.39
CA ILE A 95 -3.24 -11.21 -17.09
C ILE A 95 -3.67 -12.67 -17.10
N SER A 96 -4.18 -13.18 -15.97
CA SER A 96 -4.64 -14.57 -15.87
C SER A 96 -5.84 -14.84 -16.78
N TRP A 97 -6.76 -13.87 -16.91
CA TRP A 97 -7.93 -13.98 -17.78
C TRP A 97 -7.54 -14.05 -19.26
N ILE A 98 -6.52 -13.28 -19.67
CA ILE A 98 -5.99 -13.30 -21.04
C ILE A 98 -5.18 -14.57 -21.31
N ALA A 99 -4.30 -14.97 -20.38
CA ALA A 99 -3.37 -16.07 -20.61
C ALA A 99 -4.02 -17.46 -20.45
N MET A 100 -4.92 -17.62 -19.47
CA MET A 100 -5.48 -18.92 -19.08
C MET A 100 -6.93 -18.80 -18.59
N PRO A 101 -7.90 -18.47 -19.46
CA PRO A 101 -9.29 -18.23 -19.07
C PRO A 101 -9.95 -19.43 -18.39
N LYS A 102 -9.57 -20.67 -18.77
CA LYS A 102 -10.10 -21.91 -18.16
C LYS A 102 -9.65 -22.13 -16.71
N LEU A 103 -8.47 -21.64 -16.32
CA LEU A 103 -7.95 -21.79 -14.95
C LEU A 103 -8.44 -20.69 -14.01
N VAL A 104 -8.74 -19.50 -14.54
CA VAL A 104 -9.36 -18.40 -13.77
C VAL A 104 -10.76 -18.76 -13.32
N ALA A 105 -11.53 -19.51 -14.11
CA ALA A 105 -12.85 -20.03 -13.72
C ALA A 105 -12.80 -20.92 -12.47
N MET A 106 -11.63 -21.53 -12.19
CA MET A 106 -11.40 -22.36 -11.00
C MET A 106 -10.76 -21.58 -9.83
N GLY A 107 -10.51 -20.27 -9.98
CA GLY A 107 -9.95 -19.42 -8.93
C GLY A 107 -8.51 -19.76 -8.52
N ALA A 108 -7.81 -20.57 -9.31
CA ALA A 108 -6.63 -21.31 -8.89
C ALA A 108 -5.48 -21.19 -9.90
N ILE A 109 -4.31 -20.71 -9.46
CA ILE A 109 -3.04 -20.98 -10.16
C ILE A 109 -2.53 -22.31 -9.62
N PRO A 110 -2.37 -23.36 -10.46
CA PRO A 110 -1.90 -24.66 -9.98
C PRO A 110 -0.40 -24.58 -9.71
N LEU A 111 0.01 -24.15 -8.52
CA LEU A 111 1.37 -24.36 -8.03
C LEU A 111 1.52 -25.85 -7.71
N VAL A 112 1.81 -26.65 -8.73
CA VAL A 112 1.96 -28.11 -8.60
C VAL A 112 3.06 -28.40 -7.57
N GLY A 113 2.63 -28.81 -6.37
CA GLY A 113 3.45 -29.06 -5.18
C GLY A 113 2.60 -29.73 -4.10
N ALA A 114 3.27 -30.29 -3.10
CA ALA A 114 2.61 -30.87 -1.93
C ALA A 114 1.89 -29.77 -1.13
N CYS A 115 0.69 -30.05 -0.63
CA CYS A 115 -0.04 -29.12 0.23
C CYS A 115 0.69 -29.00 1.56
N ILE A 116 1.28 -27.85 1.83
CA ILE A 116 1.98 -27.55 3.08
C ILE A 116 1.14 -26.60 3.94
N ALA A 117 0.34 -25.74 3.29
CA ALA A 117 -0.48 -24.75 3.98
C ALA A 117 -1.95 -25.19 4.10
N PRO A 118 -2.61 -24.92 5.23
CA PRO A 118 -4.05 -25.21 5.37
C PRO A 118 -4.89 -24.28 4.46
N PRO A 119 -6.10 -24.72 4.03
CA PRO A 119 -7.03 -23.85 3.33
C PRO A 119 -7.38 -22.62 4.19
N PRO A 120 -7.50 -21.39 3.62
CA PRO A 120 -7.69 -21.04 2.21
C PRO A 120 -6.41 -20.63 1.45
N LEU A 121 -5.22 -20.92 2.01
CA LEU A 121 -3.95 -20.60 1.36
C LEU A 121 -3.72 -21.47 0.13
N GLU A 122 -4.00 -22.76 0.28
CA GLU A 122 -3.87 -23.77 -0.76
C GLU A 122 -5.21 -24.51 -0.94
N ILE A 123 -5.65 -24.64 -2.20
CA ILE A 123 -6.84 -25.40 -2.59
C ILE A 123 -6.35 -26.73 -3.18
N PRO A 124 -6.73 -27.89 -2.62
CA PRO A 124 -6.38 -29.18 -3.20
C PRO A 124 -7.13 -29.38 -4.51
N LEU A 125 -6.40 -29.59 -5.60
CA LEU A 125 -6.92 -29.91 -6.94
C LEU A 125 -6.87 -31.43 -7.22
N GLY A 126 -6.25 -32.22 -6.33
CA GLY A 126 -6.08 -33.68 -6.42
C GLY A 126 -5.12 -34.22 -5.36
N LEU A 127 -4.70 -35.49 -5.49
CA LEU A 127 -3.88 -36.22 -4.50
C LEU A 127 -2.49 -35.60 -4.23
N ASN A 128 -1.91 -34.85 -5.18
CA ASN A 128 -0.56 -34.24 -5.05
C ASN A 128 -0.45 -32.87 -5.76
N ALA A 129 -1.58 -32.20 -5.98
CA ALA A 129 -1.60 -30.91 -6.67
C ALA A 129 -2.41 -29.91 -5.86
N CYS A 130 -1.75 -28.84 -5.45
CA CYS A 130 -2.33 -27.76 -4.66
C CYS A 130 -2.27 -26.47 -5.46
N SER A 131 -3.21 -25.57 -5.23
CA SER A 131 -3.23 -24.26 -5.87
C SER A 131 -3.17 -23.18 -4.80
N SER A 132 -2.17 -22.30 -4.91
CA SER A 132 -2.15 -21.08 -4.10
C SER A 132 -2.90 -19.97 -4.81
N SER A 133 -3.67 -19.19 -4.05
CA SER A 133 -4.32 -18.00 -4.58
C SER A 133 -3.29 -16.89 -4.85
N ILE A 134 -3.45 -16.19 -5.98
CA ILE A 134 -2.69 -14.98 -6.36
C ILE A 134 -2.72 -13.93 -5.24
N VAL A 135 -3.87 -13.84 -4.57
CA VAL A 135 -4.12 -12.89 -3.49
C VAL A 135 -3.11 -13.06 -2.38
N TRP A 136 -2.75 -14.30 -2.03
CA TRP A 136 -1.78 -14.58 -0.97
C TRP A 136 -0.37 -14.19 -1.34
N ILE A 137 0.04 -14.43 -2.59
CA ILE A 137 1.35 -14.00 -3.10
C ILE A 137 1.46 -12.48 -3.00
N GLN A 138 0.44 -11.76 -3.47
CA GLN A 138 0.42 -10.28 -3.39
C GLN A 138 0.30 -9.79 -1.95
N PHE A 139 -0.38 -10.53 -1.07
CA PHE A 139 -0.49 -10.20 0.35
C PHE A 139 0.85 -10.31 1.07
N MET A 140 1.66 -11.33 0.77
CA MET A 140 3.01 -11.46 1.31
C MET A 140 3.91 -10.32 0.84
N ILE A 141 3.84 -9.96 -0.44
CA ILE A 141 4.56 -8.78 -0.97
C ILE A 141 4.11 -7.51 -0.23
N PHE A 142 2.80 -7.33 -0.04
CA PHE A 142 2.24 -6.22 0.72
C PHE A 142 2.78 -6.16 2.16
N LEU A 143 2.84 -7.29 2.88
CA LEU A 143 3.37 -7.35 4.23
C LEU A 143 4.85 -6.96 4.30
N ILE A 144 5.65 -7.36 3.31
CA ILE A 144 7.07 -7.01 3.22
C ILE A 144 7.25 -5.49 3.00
N PHE A 145 6.44 -4.88 2.13
CA PHE A 145 6.56 -3.46 1.82
C PHE A 145 5.87 -2.53 2.82
N SER A 146 4.87 -3.00 3.57
CA SER A 146 4.16 -2.23 4.60
C SER A 146 5.06 -1.49 5.60
N PRO A 147 6.07 -2.14 6.24
CA PRO A 147 7.00 -1.43 7.13
C PRO A 147 7.85 -0.39 6.38
N TRP A 148 8.16 -0.60 5.10
CA TRP A 148 8.94 0.33 4.29
C TRP A 148 8.18 1.61 3.96
N TYR A 149 6.89 1.50 3.66
CA TYR A 149 6.01 2.67 3.53
C TYR A 149 5.99 3.49 4.82
N SER A 150 5.80 2.81 5.96
CA SER A 150 5.79 3.46 7.28
C SER A 150 7.12 4.14 7.60
N ALA A 151 8.25 3.49 7.33
CA ALA A 151 9.57 4.07 7.55
C ALA A 151 9.82 5.30 6.67
N THR A 152 9.47 5.23 5.39
CA THR A 152 9.65 6.32 4.43
C THR A 152 8.84 7.56 4.82
N ILE A 153 7.59 7.37 5.20
CA ILE A 153 6.69 8.46 5.62
C ILE A 153 7.15 9.07 6.93
N ARG A 154 7.56 8.26 7.91
CA ARG A 154 8.15 8.76 9.16
C ARG A 154 9.42 9.59 8.91
N ARG A 155 10.29 9.17 7.98
CA ARG A 155 11.47 9.97 7.60
C ARG A 155 11.05 11.33 7.06
N ILE A 156 10.11 11.39 6.12
CA ILE A 156 9.64 12.66 5.55
C ILE A 156 9.05 13.58 6.63
N LEU A 157 8.29 13.02 7.58
CA LEU A 157 7.69 13.79 8.68
C LEU A 157 8.72 14.26 9.74
N LYS A 158 9.88 13.59 9.86
CA LYS A 158 10.95 13.95 10.81
C LYS A 158 12.05 14.85 10.21
N THR A 159 12.34 14.70 8.92
CA THR A 159 13.47 15.38 8.26
C THR A 159 13.09 16.75 7.68
N GLN A 160 11.80 17.10 7.61
CA GLN A 160 11.34 18.47 7.35
C GLN A 160 11.16 19.24 8.66
#